data_AF-A0A3M3KBJ3-F1
#
_entry.id   AF-A0A3M3KBJ3-F1
#
_cell.length_a   1.000
_cell.length_b   1.000
_cell.length_c   1.000
_cell.angle_alpha   90.00
_cell.angle_beta   90.00
_cell.angle_gamma   90.00
#
_symmetry.space_group_name_H-M   'P 1'
#
loop_
_entity.id
_entity.type
_entity.pdbx_description
1 polymer ?
#
loop_
_entity_poly.entity_id
_entity_poly.type
_entity_poly.pdbx_seq_one_letter_code
_entity_poly.pdbx_strand_id
1 'polypeptide(L)'
;QRLPKLLSTRKGDLKFRDVVESIGAESAVAAFEVERKLLQGAIDNAVCAVDALDEKMKLLRAPKRTRAILENFRSHYVSGRVALQLPPTDASKMKLAGRPDLSGSGGPRSILAYYAALWQTCQGITGTFDVPVVIDSPNQQAQDDINLPAVLQFIAKELPDDMQLIVGLETETDFPFDKEIHLDVPYSMLREDHWAQAELIVEPFLAKMYAKITSNVETAAKL
;
A
#
# COMPACT_ATOMS: atom_id res chain seq x y z
N GLN A 1 -48.97 -72.79 -19.16
CA GLN A 1 -48.26 -71.82 -20.02
C GLN A 1 -47.58 -70.64 -19.27
N ARG A 2 -47.44 -70.63 -17.92
CA ARG A 2 -46.94 -69.45 -17.17
C ARG A 2 -45.41 -69.34 -16.99
N LEU A 3 -44.68 -70.46 -16.92
CA LEU A 3 -43.23 -70.46 -16.67
C LEU A 3 -42.34 -69.83 -17.77
N PRO A 4 -42.56 -70.09 -19.07
CA PRO A 4 -41.69 -69.56 -20.13
C PRO A 4 -41.78 -68.03 -20.24
N LYS A 5 -42.97 -67.48 -20.01
CA LYS A 5 -43.23 -66.04 -20.03
C LYS A 5 -42.50 -65.34 -18.88
N LEU A 6 -42.61 -65.85 -17.66
CA LEU A 6 -41.92 -65.32 -16.47
C LEU A 6 -40.38 -65.35 -16.60
N LEU A 7 -39.82 -66.42 -17.18
CA LEU A 7 -38.39 -66.52 -17.43
C LEU A 7 -37.92 -65.53 -18.52
N SER A 8 -38.72 -65.31 -19.56
CA SER A 8 -38.40 -64.33 -20.61
C SER A 8 -38.45 -62.89 -20.08
N THR A 9 -39.40 -62.56 -19.21
CA THR A 9 -39.51 -61.23 -18.58
C THR A 9 -38.33 -60.96 -17.66
N ARG A 10 -37.99 -61.90 -16.76
CA ARG A 10 -36.82 -61.75 -15.87
C ARG A 10 -35.50 -61.63 -16.65
N LYS A 11 -35.36 -62.34 -17.77
CA LYS A 11 -34.18 -62.26 -18.64
C LYS A 11 -34.11 -60.93 -19.41
N GLY A 12 -35.27 -60.34 -19.74
CA GLY A 12 -35.37 -58.99 -20.30
C GLY A 12 -35.02 -57.91 -19.28
N ASP A 13 -35.52 -58.04 -18.04
CA ASP A 13 -35.25 -57.09 -16.95
C ASP A 13 -33.77 -57.06 -16.55
N LEU A 14 -33.11 -58.23 -16.52
CA LEU A 14 -31.66 -58.34 -16.31
C LEU A 14 -30.88 -57.61 -17.42
N LYS A 15 -31.20 -57.87 -18.69
CA LYS A 15 -30.55 -57.19 -19.82
C LYS A 15 -30.80 -55.69 -19.86
N PHE A 16 -31.98 -55.23 -19.44
CA PHE A 16 -32.30 -53.82 -19.36
C PHE A 16 -31.52 -53.12 -18.24
N ARG A 17 -31.40 -53.75 -17.06
CA ARG A 17 -30.55 -53.24 -15.97
C ARG A 17 -29.09 -53.10 -16.40
N ASP A 18 -28.53 -54.11 -17.06
CA ASP A 18 -27.14 -54.07 -17.51
C ASP A 18 -26.89 -52.91 -18.50
N VAL A 19 -27.85 -52.64 -19.39
CA VAL A 19 -27.77 -51.52 -20.35
C VAL A 19 -27.91 -50.17 -19.65
N VAL A 20 -28.82 -50.04 -18.68
CA VAL A 20 -29.01 -48.80 -17.91
C VAL A 20 -27.80 -48.51 -17.01
N GLU A 21 -27.23 -49.53 -16.37
CA GLU A 21 -26.00 -49.42 -15.58
C GLU A 21 -24.81 -49.01 -16.47
N SER A 22 -24.69 -49.56 -17.69
CA SER A 22 -23.67 -49.18 -18.67
C SER A 22 -23.79 -47.73 -19.12
N ILE A 23 -24.99 -47.27 -19.46
CA ILE A 23 -25.23 -45.87 -19.90
C ILE A 23 -25.01 -44.90 -18.73
N GLY A 24 -25.42 -45.28 -17.51
CA GLY A 24 -25.15 -44.50 -16.30
C GLY A 24 -23.66 -44.38 -16.01
N ALA A 25 -22.90 -45.47 -16.18
CA ALA A 25 -21.45 -45.48 -16.02
C ALA A 25 -20.75 -44.59 -17.07
N GLU A 26 -21.15 -44.67 -18.34
CA GLU A 26 -20.62 -43.80 -19.39
C GLU A 26 -20.93 -42.32 -19.14
N SER A 27 -22.15 -42.00 -18.71
CA SER A 27 -22.53 -40.63 -18.36
C SER A 27 -21.74 -40.09 -17.17
N ALA A 28 -21.47 -40.92 -16.16
CA ALA A 28 -20.67 -40.53 -15.00
C ALA A 28 -19.20 -40.30 -15.38
N VAL A 29 -18.62 -41.18 -16.21
CA VAL A 29 -17.24 -41.01 -16.73
C VAL A 29 -17.13 -39.73 -17.54
N ALA A 30 -18.10 -39.45 -18.42
CA ALA A 30 -18.12 -38.22 -19.20
C ALA A 30 -18.18 -36.96 -18.31
N ALA A 31 -19.01 -36.97 -17.25
CA ALA A 31 -19.09 -35.88 -16.29
C ALA A 31 -17.76 -35.67 -15.55
N PHE A 32 -17.13 -36.74 -15.08
CA PHE A 32 -15.81 -36.67 -14.44
C PHE A 32 -14.71 -36.18 -15.40
N GLU A 33 -14.75 -36.57 -16.67
CA GLU A 33 -13.78 -36.05 -17.65
C GLU A 33 -13.93 -34.56 -17.90
N VAL A 34 -15.17 -34.05 -17.94
CA VAL A 34 -15.43 -32.60 -18.07
C VAL A 34 -14.92 -31.86 -16.85
N GLU A 35 -15.24 -32.33 -15.64
CA GLU A 35 -14.77 -31.71 -14.40
C GLU A 35 -13.24 -31.76 -14.29
N ARG A 36 -12.62 -32.90 -14.64
CA ARG A 36 -11.16 -33.04 -14.68
C ARG A 36 -10.52 -32.02 -15.62
N LYS A 37 -11.09 -31.81 -16.81
CA LYS A 37 -10.59 -30.81 -17.76
C LYS A 37 -10.72 -29.39 -17.23
N LEU A 38 -11.83 -29.06 -16.57
CA LEU A 38 -12.03 -27.75 -15.94
C LEU A 38 -11.02 -27.50 -14.81
N LEU A 39 -10.86 -28.49 -13.92
CA LEU A 39 -9.89 -28.43 -12.82
C LEU A 39 -8.46 -28.34 -13.35
N GLN A 40 -8.11 -29.12 -14.38
CA GLN A 40 -6.79 -29.04 -15.00
C GLN A 40 -6.54 -27.64 -15.60
N GLY A 41 -7.52 -27.07 -16.31
CA GLY A 41 -7.39 -25.71 -16.84
C GLY A 41 -7.24 -24.65 -15.74
N ALA A 42 -7.93 -24.81 -14.61
CA ALA A 42 -7.76 -23.92 -13.45
C ALA A 42 -6.36 -24.05 -12.83
N ILE A 43 -5.83 -25.28 -12.72
CA ILE A 43 -4.46 -25.54 -12.25
C ILE A 43 -3.44 -24.90 -13.18
N ASP A 44 -3.57 -25.11 -14.50
CA ASP A 44 -2.64 -24.57 -15.49
C ASP A 44 -2.60 -23.04 -15.44
N ASN A 45 -3.77 -22.40 -15.34
CA ASN A 45 -3.86 -20.94 -15.16
C ASN A 45 -3.19 -20.45 -13.87
N ALA A 46 -3.40 -21.17 -12.75
CA ALA A 46 -2.77 -20.84 -11.48
C ALA A 46 -1.25 -20.99 -11.55
N VAL A 47 -0.74 -22.03 -12.19
CA VAL A 47 0.70 -22.26 -12.41
C VAL A 47 1.29 -21.13 -13.24
N CYS A 48 0.65 -20.74 -14.35
CA CYS A 48 1.12 -19.61 -15.15
C CYS A 48 1.13 -18.29 -14.36
N ALA A 49 0.16 -18.06 -13.48
CA ALA A 49 0.14 -16.89 -12.61
C ALA A 49 1.28 -16.91 -11.59
N VAL A 50 1.59 -18.07 -11.01
CA VAL A 50 2.73 -18.25 -10.10
C VAL A 50 4.04 -17.97 -10.82
N ASP A 51 4.25 -18.55 -12.01
CA ASP A 51 5.47 -18.34 -12.80
C ASP A 51 5.67 -16.85 -13.13
N ALA A 52 4.58 -16.17 -13.51
CA ALA A 52 4.61 -14.73 -13.79
C ALA A 52 4.94 -13.89 -12.55
N LEU A 53 4.45 -14.28 -11.37
CA LEU A 53 4.78 -13.63 -10.10
C LEU A 53 6.22 -13.89 -9.70
N ASP A 54 6.74 -15.11 -9.91
CA ASP A 54 8.12 -15.46 -9.61
C ASP A 54 9.11 -14.68 -10.47
N GLU A 55 8.83 -14.51 -11.77
CA GLU A 55 9.66 -13.65 -12.63
C GLU A 55 9.63 -12.18 -12.17
N LYS A 56 8.47 -11.65 -11.80
CA LYS A 56 8.38 -10.30 -11.19
C LYS A 56 9.19 -10.22 -9.90
N MET A 57 9.13 -11.22 -9.04
CA MET A 57 9.89 -11.27 -7.79
C MET A 57 11.40 -11.31 -8.04
N LYS A 58 11.87 -12.05 -9.04
CA LYS A 58 13.28 -12.07 -9.45
C LYS A 58 13.75 -10.68 -9.91
N LEU A 59 12.96 -10.00 -10.73
CA LEU A 59 13.27 -8.63 -11.19
C LEU A 59 13.33 -7.64 -10.03
N LEU A 60 12.39 -7.73 -9.08
CA LEU A 60 12.35 -6.86 -7.90
C LEU A 60 13.51 -7.10 -6.94
N ARG A 61 14.01 -8.34 -6.85
CA ARG A 61 15.15 -8.74 -6.00
C ARG A 61 16.50 -8.69 -6.71
N ALA A 62 16.55 -8.26 -7.97
CA ALA A 62 17.78 -8.24 -8.76
C ALA A 62 18.89 -7.41 -8.05
N PRO A 63 20.10 -7.95 -7.86
CA PRO A 63 21.18 -7.24 -7.16
C PRO A 63 21.52 -5.87 -7.77
N LYS A 64 21.41 -5.76 -9.11
CA LYS A 64 21.59 -4.51 -9.85
C LYS A 64 20.56 -3.45 -9.42
N ARG A 65 19.29 -3.83 -9.28
CA ARG A 65 18.21 -2.95 -8.80
C ARG A 65 18.47 -2.50 -7.37
N THR A 66 18.79 -3.44 -6.48
CA THR A 66 19.11 -3.13 -5.07
C THR A 66 20.27 -2.14 -4.96
N ARG A 67 21.34 -2.33 -5.75
CA ARG A 67 22.49 -1.41 -5.77
C ARG A 67 22.10 -0.01 -6.24
N ALA A 68 21.32 0.10 -7.32
CA ALA A 68 20.86 1.38 -7.84
C ALA A 68 20.00 2.15 -6.82
N ILE A 69 19.09 1.45 -6.13
CA ILE A 69 18.25 2.06 -5.07
C ILE A 69 19.12 2.59 -3.92
N LEU A 70 20.10 1.79 -3.46
CA LEU A 70 20.98 2.20 -2.37
C LEU A 70 21.90 3.36 -2.76
N GLU A 71 22.38 3.39 -3.99
CA GLU A 71 23.19 4.48 -4.53
C GLU A 71 22.39 5.78 -4.60
N ASN A 72 21.15 5.71 -5.11
CA ASN A 72 20.25 6.85 -5.16
C ASN A 72 19.98 7.42 -3.74
N PHE A 73 19.57 6.54 -2.83
CA PHE A 73 19.32 6.89 -1.43
C PHE A 73 20.53 7.55 -0.77
N ARG A 74 21.72 6.98 -0.91
CA ARG A 74 22.94 7.54 -0.29
C ARG A 74 23.30 8.89 -0.89
N SER A 75 23.10 9.07 -2.19
CA SER A 75 23.34 10.36 -2.84
C SER A 75 22.41 11.44 -2.28
N HIS A 76 21.10 11.18 -2.21
CA HIS A 76 20.15 12.13 -1.65
C HIS A 76 20.43 12.40 -0.16
N TYR A 77 20.80 11.38 0.60
CA TYR A 77 21.12 11.56 2.02
C TYR A 77 22.33 12.47 2.23
N VAL A 78 23.40 12.30 1.45
CA VAL A 78 24.58 13.17 1.52
C VAL A 78 24.20 14.60 1.15
N SER A 79 23.45 14.81 0.06
CA SER A 79 22.98 16.14 -0.35
C SER A 79 22.13 16.80 0.73
N GLY A 80 21.16 16.07 1.30
CA GLY A 80 20.30 16.58 2.38
C GLY A 80 21.07 16.93 3.64
N ARG A 81 22.11 16.16 4.00
CA ARG A 81 22.99 16.50 5.13
C ARG A 81 23.73 17.82 4.92
N VAL A 82 24.21 18.07 3.70
CA VAL A 82 24.89 19.33 3.35
C VAL A 82 23.91 20.50 3.45
N ALA A 83 22.70 20.34 2.90
CA ALA A 83 21.66 21.38 2.95
C ALA A 83 21.23 21.71 4.39
N LEU A 84 21.22 20.71 5.29
CA LEU A 84 20.90 20.87 6.72
C LEU A 84 22.13 21.21 7.59
N GLN A 85 23.25 21.59 6.98
CA GLN A 85 24.47 22.04 7.66
C GLN A 85 25.02 21.00 8.66
N LEU A 86 24.91 19.72 8.33
CA LEU A 86 25.44 18.64 9.17
C LEU A 86 26.91 18.37 8.88
N PRO A 87 27.68 17.90 9.88
CA PRO A 87 29.05 17.46 9.67
C PRO A 87 29.15 16.37 8.58
N PRO A 88 30.21 16.38 7.76
CA PRO A 88 30.48 15.32 6.81
C PRO A 88 30.52 13.95 7.49
N THR A 89 30.02 12.94 6.80
CA THR A 89 30.00 11.55 7.29
C THR A 89 30.06 10.60 6.12
N ASP A 90 30.73 9.47 6.32
CA ASP A 90 30.73 8.39 5.34
C ASP A 90 29.35 7.70 5.28
N ALA A 91 28.57 8.04 4.25
CA ALA A 91 27.28 7.43 3.99
C ALA A 91 27.36 6.11 3.19
N SER A 92 28.56 5.65 2.79
CA SER A 92 28.73 4.48 1.92
C SER A 92 28.17 3.19 2.53
N LYS A 93 28.16 3.09 3.86
CA LYS A 93 27.64 1.94 4.62
C LYS A 93 26.21 2.12 5.10
N MET A 94 25.58 3.25 4.79
CA MET A 94 24.23 3.52 5.26
C MET A 94 23.24 2.53 4.64
N LYS A 95 22.28 2.10 5.46
CA LYS A 95 21.21 1.16 5.11
C LYS A 95 19.87 1.89 5.14
N LEU A 96 18.94 1.48 4.27
CA LEU A 96 17.56 1.98 4.25
C LEU A 96 16.76 1.73 5.54
N ALA A 97 17.21 0.79 6.39
CA ALA A 97 16.60 0.49 7.68
C ALA A 97 17.47 0.96 8.87
N GLY A 98 18.60 1.62 8.59
CA GLY A 98 19.52 2.10 9.60
C GLY A 98 19.29 3.58 9.86
N ARG A 99 18.41 3.89 10.82
CA ARG A 99 18.18 5.28 11.24
C ARG A 99 19.51 5.91 11.68
N PRO A 100 19.79 7.18 11.32
CA PRO A 100 20.95 7.89 11.81
C PRO A 100 20.98 7.92 13.34
N ASP A 101 22.16 7.70 13.90
CA ASP A 101 22.43 7.84 15.33
C ASP A 101 23.35 9.06 15.50
N LEU A 102 22.74 10.23 15.57
CA LEU A 102 23.41 11.50 15.86
C LEU A 102 22.71 12.18 17.02
N SER A 103 23.48 12.63 18.00
CA SER A 103 22.98 13.31 19.20
C SER A 103 23.04 14.84 19.06
N GLY A 104 22.42 15.54 20.02
CA GLY A 104 22.38 17.00 20.06
C GLY A 104 21.52 17.61 18.95
N SER A 105 21.78 18.88 18.63
CA SER A 105 21.03 19.65 17.62
C SER A 105 21.15 19.09 16.18
N GLY A 106 22.18 18.28 15.92
CA GLY A 106 22.34 17.58 14.64
C GLY A 106 21.40 16.37 14.49
N GLY A 107 20.90 15.81 15.59
CA GLY A 107 20.05 14.61 15.57
C GLY A 107 18.79 14.78 14.72
N PRO A 108 17.89 15.72 15.06
CA PRO A 108 16.66 15.98 14.30
C PRO A 108 16.93 16.28 12.82
N ARG A 109 17.95 17.08 12.52
CA ARG A 109 18.36 17.40 11.14
C ARG A 109 18.84 16.17 10.38
N SER A 110 19.59 15.28 11.02
CA SER A 110 20.05 14.06 10.36
C SER A 110 18.89 13.11 10.05
N ILE A 111 17.87 13.10 10.90
CA ILE A 111 16.64 12.36 10.70
C ILE A 111 15.84 12.95 9.53
N LEU A 112 15.74 14.28 9.44
CA LEU A 112 15.08 14.95 8.32
C LEU A 112 15.78 14.64 6.99
N ALA A 113 17.12 14.74 6.91
CA ALA A 113 17.89 14.34 5.73
C ALA A 113 17.64 12.87 5.34
N TYR A 114 17.58 11.98 6.34
CA TYR A 114 17.34 10.55 6.13
C TYR A 114 15.98 10.27 5.50
N TYR A 115 14.92 10.85 6.05
CA TYR A 115 13.59 10.64 5.49
C TYR A 115 13.41 11.33 4.14
N ALA A 116 13.97 12.54 3.94
CA ALA A 116 14.04 13.18 2.63
C ALA A 116 14.67 12.29 1.57
N ALA A 117 15.78 11.63 1.91
CA ALA A 117 16.42 10.67 1.02
C ALA A 117 15.56 9.44 0.74
N LEU A 118 14.83 8.91 1.74
CA LEU A 118 13.87 7.83 1.52
C LEU A 118 12.75 8.25 0.57
N TRP A 119 12.17 9.45 0.76
CA TRP A 119 11.11 9.96 -0.10
C TRP A 119 11.59 10.16 -1.53
N GLN A 120 12.71 10.82 -1.74
CA GLN A 120 13.33 10.99 -3.06
C GLN A 120 13.66 9.63 -3.74
N THR A 121 14.00 8.60 -2.95
CA THR A 121 14.29 7.27 -3.49
C THR A 121 13.01 6.50 -3.85
N CYS A 122 11.93 6.71 -3.10
CA CYS A 122 10.64 6.08 -3.33
C CYS A 122 9.85 6.78 -4.44
N GLN A 123 10.00 8.10 -4.55
CA GLN A 123 9.43 8.87 -5.63
C GLN A 123 10.14 8.56 -6.94
N GLY A 124 9.35 8.35 -7.98
CA GLY A 124 9.83 7.86 -9.26
C GLY A 124 9.73 6.33 -9.38
N ILE A 125 8.94 5.93 -10.37
CA ILE A 125 8.88 4.60 -11.03
C ILE A 125 8.47 3.41 -10.14
N THR A 126 8.72 3.41 -8.82
CA THR A 126 8.54 2.23 -7.95
C THR A 126 7.75 2.45 -6.66
N GLY A 127 7.51 3.70 -6.25
CA GLY A 127 6.66 4.03 -5.12
C GLY A 127 5.17 3.96 -5.48
N THR A 128 4.39 3.24 -4.68
CA THR A 128 2.95 3.00 -4.94
C THR A 128 2.02 3.94 -4.17
N PHE A 129 2.56 4.82 -3.31
CA PHE A 129 1.75 5.62 -2.39
C PHE A 129 2.39 6.98 -2.11
N ASP A 130 1.59 8.04 -2.26
CA ASP A 130 1.91 9.38 -1.79
C ASP A 130 1.47 9.50 -0.33
N VAL A 131 2.44 9.44 0.59
CA VAL A 131 2.16 9.53 2.03
C VAL A 131 2.38 10.98 2.47
N PRO A 132 1.40 11.62 3.14
CA PRO A 132 1.61 12.97 3.64
C PRO A 132 2.70 12.98 4.71
N VAL A 133 3.54 14.01 4.67
CA VAL A 133 4.60 14.22 5.64
C VAL A 133 4.16 15.30 6.61
N VAL A 134 4.15 14.95 7.90
CA VAL A 134 3.86 15.88 8.99
C VAL A 134 5.14 16.17 9.75
N ILE A 135 5.58 17.43 9.76
CA ILE A 135 6.71 17.91 10.54
C ILE A 135 6.15 18.79 11.65
N ASP A 136 6.15 18.27 12.88
CA ASP A 136 5.68 18.99 14.06
C ASP A 136 6.84 19.77 14.69
N SER A 137 6.72 21.10 14.69
CA SER A 137 7.71 22.09 15.15
C SER A 137 9.16 21.75 14.81
N PRO A 138 9.70 22.17 13.64
CA PRO A 138 11.11 21.97 13.31
C PRO A 138 12.08 22.67 14.31
N ASN A 139 11.58 23.61 15.11
CA ASN A 139 12.31 24.30 16.18
C ASN A 139 11.90 23.83 17.59
N GLN A 140 12.15 22.57 17.95
CA GLN A 140 11.86 22.13 19.32
C GLN A 140 12.80 22.82 20.33
N GLN A 141 12.21 23.58 21.27
CA GLN A 141 12.88 24.21 22.42
C GLN A 141 13.79 25.42 22.13
N ALA A 142 13.62 26.11 20.99
CA ALA A 142 14.36 27.34 20.63
C ALA A 142 15.90 27.20 20.68
N GLN A 143 16.40 25.97 20.53
CA GLN A 143 17.81 25.66 20.75
C GLN A 143 18.64 25.71 19.46
N ASP A 144 17.99 25.86 18.29
CA ASP A 144 18.65 25.77 16.98
C ASP A 144 18.28 26.92 16.02
N ASP A 145 18.07 28.14 16.54
CA ASP A 145 17.77 29.34 15.74
C ASP A 145 18.80 29.61 14.63
N ILE A 146 20.05 29.20 14.83
CA ILE A 146 21.13 29.33 13.83
C ILE A 146 20.84 28.46 12.60
N ASN A 147 20.34 27.23 12.80
CA ASN A 147 20.11 26.27 11.72
C ASN A 147 18.66 26.23 11.25
N LEU A 148 17.72 26.86 11.98
CA LEU A 148 16.31 26.91 11.63
C LEU A 148 16.06 27.45 10.21
N PRO A 149 16.72 28.53 9.73
CA PRO A 149 16.56 28.98 8.36
C PRO A 149 16.93 27.90 7.33
N ALA A 150 17.97 27.12 7.59
CA ALA A 150 18.38 26.02 6.70
C ALA A 150 17.38 24.86 6.72
N VAL A 151 16.80 24.57 7.89
CA VAL A 151 15.73 23.57 8.04
C VAL A 151 14.48 24.00 7.27
N LEU A 152 14.02 25.24 7.45
CA LEU A 152 12.85 25.76 6.76
C LEU A 152 13.07 25.84 5.24
N GLN A 153 14.25 26.29 4.80
CA GLN A 153 14.62 26.29 3.39
C GLN A 153 14.59 24.88 2.80
N PHE A 154 15.16 23.91 3.50
CA PHE A 154 15.19 22.52 3.07
C PHE A 154 13.78 21.96 2.94
N ILE A 155 12.93 22.20 3.94
CA ILE A 155 11.54 21.76 3.95
C ILE A 155 10.76 22.37 2.78
N ALA A 156 10.95 23.66 2.51
CA ALA A 156 10.18 24.38 1.48
C ALA A 156 10.68 24.16 0.05
N LYS A 157 11.93 23.74 -0.16
CA LYS A 157 12.55 23.73 -1.51
C LYS A 157 13.20 22.42 -1.94
N GLU A 158 13.60 21.58 -1.00
CA GLU A 158 14.40 20.37 -1.28
C GLU A 158 13.58 19.09 -1.07
N LEU A 159 12.45 19.19 -0.37
CA LEU A 159 11.46 18.12 -0.35
C LEU A 159 10.76 18.05 -1.70
N PRO A 160 10.29 16.86 -2.12
CA PRO A 160 9.76 16.72 -3.47
C PRO A 160 8.41 17.41 -3.71
N ASP A 161 8.21 17.88 -4.95
CA ASP A 161 7.09 18.77 -5.33
C ASP A 161 5.70 18.12 -5.30
N ASP A 162 5.60 16.81 -5.54
CA ASP A 162 4.35 16.04 -5.56
C ASP A 162 3.94 15.50 -4.16
N MET A 163 4.73 15.82 -3.13
CA MET A 163 4.47 15.37 -1.77
C MET A 163 3.50 16.31 -1.05
N GLN A 164 2.47 15.75 -0.40
CA GLN A 164 1.68 16.53 0.56
C GLN A 164 2.49 16.77 1.84
N LEU A 165 2.85 18.02 2.09
CA LEU A 165 3.59 18.45 3.26
C LEU A 165 2.69 19.23 4.22
N ILE A 166 2.74 18.89 5.51
CA ILE A 166 2.08 19.62 6.60
C ILE A 166 3.16 19.95 7.64
N VAL A 167 3.36 21.24 7.91
CA VAL A 167 4.38 21.71 8.85
C VAL A 167 3.72 22.54 9.93
N GLY A 168 3.99 22.20 11.19
CA GLY A 168 3.68 23.06 12.32
C GLY A 168 4.82 24.06 12.52
N LEU A 169 4.51 25.35 12.44
CA LEU A 169 5.47 26.43 12.69
C LEU A 169 4.99 27.30 13.85
N GLU A 170 5.91 27.66 14.74
CA GLU A 170 5.66 28.57 15.86
C GLU A 170 6.00 30.03 15.50
N THR A 171 6.76 30.22 14.42
CA THR A 171 7.21 31.53 13.93
C THR A 171 6.80 31.73 12.49
N GLU A 172 6.50 32.97 12.11
CA GLU A 172 6.27 33.34 10.72
C GLU A 172 7.49 33.00 9.85
N THR A 173 7.24 32.77 8.57
CA THR A 173 8.27 32.39 7.62
C THR A 173 8.02 33.03 6.26
N ASP A 174 9.10 33.48 5.63
CA ASP A 174 9.06 34.04 4.26
C ASP A 174 9.10 32.94 3.17
N PHE A 175 9.15 31.66 3.56
CA PHE A 175 9.16 30.56 2.61
C PHE A 175 7.76 30.30 2.04
N PRO A 176 7.65 30.03 0.73
CA PRO A 176 6.35 29.86 0.08
C PRO A 176 5.73 28.52 0.49
N PHE A 177 4.60 28.57 1.18
CA PHE A 177 3.70 27.44 1.40
C PHE A 177 2.38 27.71 0.67
N ASP A 178 1.80 26.68 0.06
CA ASP A 178 0.57 26.82 -0.73
C ASP A 178 -0.65 27.24 0.11
N LYS A 179 -0.64 26.85 1.39
CA LYS A 179 -1.70 27.13 2.33
C LYS A 179 -1.13 27.31 3.74
N GLU A 180 -1.52 28.42 4.35
CA GLU A 180 -1.22 28.73 5.75
C GLU A 180 -2.50 28.70 6.59
N ILE A 181 -2.41 28.13 7.79
CA ILE A 181 -3.52 28.09 8.76
C ILE A 181 -2.99 28.62 10.08
N HIS A 182 -3.45 29.81 10.47
CA HIS A 182 -3.11 30.41 11.75
C HIS A 182 -4.02 29.85 12.85
N LEU A 183 -3.41 29.20 13.83
CA LEU A 183 -4.09 28.68 15.02
C LEU A 183 -3.92 29.68 16.17
N ASP A 184 -4.87 30.58 16.32
CA ASP A 184 -4.85 31.69 17.29
C ASP A 184 -5.70 31.43 18.54
N VAL A 185 -6.58 30.42 18.50
CA VAL A 185 -7.46 30.05 19.62
C VAL A 185 -7.06 28.69 20.21
N PRO A 186 -6.79 28.61 21.53
CA PRO A 186 -6.45 27.35 22.19
C PRO A 186 -7.50 26.26 21.97
N TYR A 187 -7.04 25.03 21.73
CA TYR A 187 -7.86 23.82 21.57
C TYR A 187 -8.93 23.91 20.46
N SER A 188 -8.74 24.80 19.48
CA SER A 188 -9.76 25.12 18.47
C SER A 188 -9.22 24.96 17.05
N MET A 189 -8.95 23.72 16.65
CA MET A 189 -8.51 23.39 15.29
C MET A 189 -9.61 23.64 14.25
N LEU A 190 -10.86 23.29 14.59
CA LEU A 190 -12.05 23.55 13.79
C LEU A 190 -12.93 24.57 14.53
N ARG A 191 -13.05 25.77 13.96
CA ARG A 191 -13.87 26.86 14.52
C ARG A 191 -15.30 26.81 13.98
N GLU A 192 -16.24 27.42 14.70
CA GLU A 192 -17.67 27.39 14.36
C GLU A 192 -17.96 27.94 12.96
N ASP A 193 -17.22 28.98 12.56
CA ASP A 193 -17.29 29.60 11.24
C ASP A 193 -16.82 28.66 10.10
N HIS A 194 -16.05 27.62 10.42
CA HIS A 194 -15.59 26.62 9.46
C HIS A 194 -16.54 25.40 9.33
N TRP A 195 -17.52 25.24 10.23
CA TRP A 195 -18.34 24.02 10.31
C TRP A 195 -19.10 23.72 9.02
N ALA A 196 -19.78 24.71 8.45
CA ALA A 196 -20.57 24.51 7.24
C ALA A 196 -19.71 24.05 6.05
N GLN A 197 -18.49 24.60 5.91
CA GLN A 197 -17.57 24.17 4.85
C GLN A 197 -17.00 22.77 5.12
N ALA A 198 -16.65 22.46 6.37
CA ALA A 198 -16.16 21.15 6.76
C ALA A 198 -17.23 20.07 6.54
N GLU A 199 -18.47 20.35 6.89
CA GLU A 199 -19.62 19.45 6.68
C GLU A 199 -19.80 19.12 5.20
N LEU A 200 -19.75 20.11 4.30
CA LEU A 200 -19.83 19.86 2.85
C LEU A 200 -18.76 18.89 2.33
N ILE A 201 -17.58 18.89 2.95
CA ILE A 201 -16.48 17.99 2.58
C ILE A 201 -16.68 16.61 3.22
N VAL A 202 -17.03 16.54 4.50
CA VAL A 202 -17.02 15.31 5.30
C VAL A 202 -18.29 14.47 5.11
N GLU A 203 -19.45 15.12 4.96
CA GLU A 203 -20.76 14.47 4.91
C GLU A 203 -20.89 13.40 3.81
N PRO A 204 -20.40 13.60 2.58
CA PRO A 204 -20.45 12.56 1.55
C PRO A 204 -19.66 11.29 1.91
N PHE A 205 -18.58 11.43 2.69
CA PHE A 205 -17.79 10.28 3.14
C PHE A 205 -18.46 9.56 4.30
N LEU A 206 -19.05 10.30 5.25
CA LEU A 206 -19.84 9.73 6.34
C LEU A 206 -21.04 8.94 5.79
N ALA A 207 -21.80 9.52 4.85
CA ALA A 207 -22.92 8.84 4.22
C ALA A 207 -22.51 7.52 3.54
N LYS A 208 -21.38 7.52 2.82
CA LYS A 208 -20.83 6.29 2.21
C LYS A 208 -20.40 5.26 3.24
N MET A 209 -19.76 5.69 4.33
CA MET A 209 -19.35 4.80 5.42
C MET A 209 -20.57 4.14 6.07
N TYR A 210 -21.59 4.94 6.42
CA TYR A 210 -22.81 4.42 7.03
C TYR A 210 -23.54 3.45 6.10
N ALA A 211 -23.74 3.80 4.82
CA ALA A 211 -24.37 2.91 3.85
C ALA A 211 -23.68 1.53 3.77
N LYS A 212 -22.34 1.51 3.80
CA LYS A 212 -21.53 0.27 3.79
C LYS A 212 -21.72 -0.55 5.06
N ILE A 213 -21.75 0.11 6.22
CA ILE A 213 -21.98 -0.54 7.52
C ILE A 213 -23.36 -1.19 7.53
N THR A 214 -24.40 -0.48 7.12
CA THR A 214 -25.78 -1.00 7.10
C THR A 214 -25.94 -2.17 6.12
N SER A 215 -25.34 -2.10 4.93
CA SER A 215 -25.38 -3.20 3.96
C SER A 215 -24.69 -4.48 4.46
N ASN A 216 -23.60 -4.33 5.23
CA ASN A 216 -22.89 -5.47 5.80
C ASN A 216 -23.68 -6.14 6.92
N VAL A 217 -24.41 -5.37 7.72
CA VAL A 217 -25.29 -5.88 8.79
C VAL A 217 -26.48 -6.64 8.20
N GLU A 218 -27.10 -6.13 7.13
CA GLU A 218 -28.20 -6.85 6.45
C GLU A 218 -27.75 -8.14 5.76
N THR A 219 -26.51 -8.19 5.28
CA THR A 219 -25.93 -9.39 4.67
C THR A 219 -25.59 -10.45 5.73
N ALA A 220 -25.11 -10.01 6.90
CA ALA A 220 -24.85 -10.91 8.04
C ALA A 220 -26.14 -11.43 8.70
N ALA A 221 -27.24 -10.69 8.65
CA ALA A 221 -28.53 -11.12 9.18
C ALA A 221 -29.32 -12.06 8.24
N LYS A 222 -28.87 -12.24 6.99
CA LYS A 222 -29.48 -13.13 5.98
C LYS A 222 -28.73 -14.46 5.80
N LEU A 223 -27.64 -14.67 6.54
CA LEU A 223 -26.91 -15.93 6.68
C LEU A 223 -27.32 -16.62 7.98
#